data_AF-A0A1X2DI04-F1
#
_entry.id   AF-A0A1X2DI04-F1
#
_cell.length_a   1.000
_cell.length_b   1.000
_cell.length_c   1.000
_cell.angle_alpha   90.00
_cell.angle_beta   90.00
_cell.angle_gamma   90.00
#
_symmetry.space_group_name_H-M   'P 1'
#
loop_
_entity.id
_entity.type
_entity.pdbx_description
1 polymer ?
#
loop_
_entity_poly.entity_id
_entity_poly.type
_entity_poly.pdbx_seq_one_letter_code
_entity_poly.pdbx_strand_id
1 'polypeptide(L)'
;MTTAITDEKRREEAAEHVARRRERQRRSVLVLRVDVLDELYAAGAPRQPAQPTIIDVAAFFGIDSGPLTTLVRRFGDEFREDGWQPIHPDKPGCDLWTDEAMLRAALLLDTGVGAKSEVAEQIRYHLGCGRLPLAFSISDSRLAQCARLYEKAQTVVGDVHGDQGPAEIWRDLQDTPRYDLQALVIALAAMVPDDQQGVGRYLCEVSTRPGQPGSRERGLALMIPRRTKLLKRRRGRGVEPEACQPGGFAATAQR
;
A
#
# COMPACT_ATOMS: atom_id res chain seq x y z
N MET A 1 -12.42 6.25 45.47
CA MET A 1 -11.64 6.56 44.26
C MET A 1 -11.00 5.32 43.61
N THR A 2 -10.77 4.21 44.32
CA THR A 2 -10.15 2.98 43.79
C THR A 2 -11.06 2.14 42.87
N THR A 3 -12.39 2.25 43.03
CA THR A 3 -13.39 1.48 42.27
C THR A 3 -13.59 1.98 40.83
N ALA A 4 -13.42 3.28 40.58
CA ALA A 4 -13.56 3.86 39.24
C ALA A 4 -12.43 3.40 38.28
N ILE A 5 -11.21 3.27 38.80
CA ILE A 5 -10.03 2.80 38.03
C ILE A 5 -10.18 1.30 37.66
N THR A 6 -10.90 0.52 38.46
CA THR A 6 -11.16 -0.91 38.18
C THR A 6 -12.26 -1.10 37.14
N ASP A 7 -13.28 -0.25 37.13
CA ASP A 7 -14.35 -0.30 36.13
C ASP A 7 -13.90 0.22 34.75
N GLU A 8 -13.00 1.20 34.71
CA GLU A 8 -12.39 1.68 33.46
C GLU A 8 -11.52 0.59 32.82
N LYS A 9 -10.62 -0.06 33.59
CA LYS A 9 -9.83 -1.20 33.10
C LYS A 9 -10.68 -2.36 32.58
N ARG A 10 -11.77 -2.72 33.29
CA ARG A 10 -12.69 -3.77 32.82
C ARG A 10 -13.39 -3.41 31.52
N ARG A 11 -13.73 -2.13 31.32
CA ARG A 11 -14.33 -1.64 30.06
C ARG A 11 -13.33 -1.67 28.92
N GLU A 12 -12.08 -1.29 29.17
CA GLU A 12 -10.98 -1.37 28.20
C GLU A 12 -10.70 -2.82 27.79
N GLU A 13 -10.57 -3.73 28.77
CA GLU A 13 -10.38 -5.16 28.52
C GLU A 13 -11.55 -5.75 27.72
N ALA A 14 -12.80 -5.43 28.09
CA ALA A 14 -13.99 -5.87 27.37
C ALA A 14 -14.02 -5.32 25.93
N ALA A 15 -13.66 -4.05 25.73
CA ALA A 15 -13.57 -3.45 24.40
C ALA A 15 -12.48 -4.12 23.55
N GLU A 16 -11.34 -4.43 24.14
CA GLU A 16 -10.25 -5.16 23.47
C GLU A 16 -10.68 -6.59 23.10
N HIS A 17 -11.36 -7.30 24.00
CA HIS A 17 -11.91 -8.63 23.71
C HIS A 17 -12.92 -8.60 22.54
N VAL A 18 -13.81 -7.61 22.51
CA VAL A 18 -14.77 -7.43 21.41
C VAL A 18 -14.04 -7.10 20.11
N ALA A 19 -13.04 -6.22 20.14
CA ALA A 19 -12.23 -5.87 18.97
C ALA A 19 -11.50 -7.10 18.41
N ARG A 20 -10.85 -7.90 19.27
CA ARG A 20 -10.18 -9.16 18.90
C ARG A 20 -11.16 -10.16 18.27
N ARG A 21 -12.38 -10.28 18.80
CA ARG A 21 -13.41 -11.15 18.25
C ARG A 21 -13.88 -10.69 16.86
N ARG A 22 -14.12 -9.39 16.68
CA ARG A 22 -14.52 -8.82 15.39
C ARG A 22 -13.44 -9.04 14.34
N GLU A 23 -12.17 -8.83 14.72
CA GLU A 23 -11.05 -9.03 13.81
C GLU A 23 -10.88 -10.51 13.44
N ARG A 24 -11.05 -11.44 14.40
CA ARG A 24 -11.10 -12.88 14.11
C ARG A 24 -12.21 -13.22 13.12
N GLN A 25 -13.43 -12.73 13.34
CA GLN A 25 -14.56 -12.97 12.43
C GLN A 25 -14.28 -12.44 11.03
N ARG A 26 -13.70 -11.24 10.93
CA ARG A 26 -13.29 -10.66 9.65
C ARG A 26 -12.31 -11.57 8.93
N ARG A 27 -11.25 -12.03 9.61
CA ARG A 27 -10.28 -12.97 9.02
C ARG A 27 -10.95 -14.26 8.56
N SER A 28 -11.86 -14.83 9.36
CA SER A 28 -12.59 -16.06 8.98
C SER A 28 -13.43 -15.91 7.71
N VAL A 29 -13.98 -14.73 7.44
CA VAL A 29 -14.67 -14.48 6.17
C VAL A 29 -13.68 -14.36 5.01
N LEU A 30 -12.54 -13.69 5.23
CA LEU A 30 -11.55 -13.46 4.17
C LEU A 30 -10.84 -14.74 3.71
N VAL A 31 -10.60 -15.67 4.63
CA VAL A 31 -9.93 -16.94 4.36
C VAL A 31 -10.71 -17.82 3.35
N LEU A 32 -12.01 -17.63 3.20
CA LEU A 32 -12.83 -18.37 2.24
C LEU A 32 -12.55 -17.97 0.77
N ARG A 33 -11.83 -16.86 0.53
CA ARG A 33 -11.47 -16.39 -0.81
C ARG A 33 -10.17 -17.03 -1.30
N VAL A 34 -10.17 -18.35 -1.41
CA VAL A 34 -9.01 -19.16 -1.84
C VAL A 34 -8.61 -18.91 -3.30
N ASP A 35 -9.52 -18.36 -4.11
CA ASP A 35 -9.30 -17.94 -5.50
C ASP A 35 -8.12 -16.94 -5.65
N VAL A 36 -7.79 -16.20 -4.59
CA VAL A 36 -6.63 -15.31 -4.56
C VAL A 36 -5.31 -16.06 -4.76
N LEU A 37 -5.19 -17.32 -4.33
CA LEU A 37 -3.99 -18.11 -4.56
C LEU A 37 -3.83 -18.46 -6.05
N ASP A 38 -4.94 -18.77 -6.74
CA ASP A 38 -4.93 -19.00 -8.18
C ASP A 38 -4.50 -17.77 -8.97
N GLU A 39 -4.94 -16.57 -8.57
CA GLU A 39 -4.48 -15.30 -9.16
C GLU A 39 -2.96 -15.14 -9.01
N LEU A 40 -2.39 -15.48 -7.85
CA LEU A 40 -0.94 -15.41 -7.63
C LEU A 40 -0.18 -16.45 -8.43
N TYR A 41 -0.69 -17.68 -8.54
CA TYR A 41 -0.08 -18.71 -9.39
C TYR A 41 -0.10 -18.32 -10.86
N ALA A 42 -1.19 -17.70 -11.33
CA ALA A 42 -1.27 -17.15 -12.68
C ALA A 42 -0.27 -16.00 -12.91
N ALA A 43 0.02 -15.20 -11.88
CA ALA A 43 1.02 -14.15 -11.89
C ALA A 43 2.48 -14.66 -11.74
N GLY A 44 2.68 -15.98 -11.60
CA GLY A 44 4.01 -16.61 -11.57
C GLY A 44 4.50 -17.03 -10.18
N ALA A 45 3.68 -16.95 -9.13
CA ALA A 45 4.03 -17.51 -7.84
C ALA A 45 4.20 -19.06 -7.93
N PRO A 46 5.14 -19.65 -7.18
CA PRO A 46 5.36 -21.09 -7.23
C PRO A 46 4.15 -21.85 -6.67
N ARG A 47 3.61 -22.78 -7.47
CA ARG A 47 2.55 -23.69 -7.02
C ARG A 47 3.03 -24.54 -5.87
N GLN A 48 2.19 -24.68 -4.87
CA GLN A 48 2.47 -25.55 -3.74
C GLN A 48 2.29 -27.03 -4.13
N PRO A 49 3.03 -27.94 -3.48
CA PRO A 49 2.75 -29.36 -3.61
C PRO A 49 1.33 -29.67 -3.08
N ALA A 50 0.77 -30.81 -3.48
CA ALA A 50 -0.60 -31.19 -3.10
C ALA A 50 -0.81 -31.32 -1.57
N GLN A 51 0.26 -31.54 -0.81
CA GLN A 51 0.27 -31.57 0.65
C GLN A 51 1.44 -30.73 1.14
N PRO A 52 1.26 -29.40 1.23
CA PRO A 52 2.34 -28.52 1.64
C PRO A 52 2.65 -28.68 3.12
N THR A 53 3.94 -28.87 3.41
CA THR A 53 4.48 -28.86 4.76
C THR A 53 4.70 -27.41 5.22
N ILE A 54 4.97 -27.21 6.51
CA ILE A 54 5.31 -25.87 7.02
C ILE A 54 6.56 -25.28 6.34
N ILE A 55 7.48 -26.13 5.85
CA ILE A 55 8.67 -25.69 5.13
C ILE A 55 8.28 -25.15 3.75
N ASP A 56 7.38 -25.84 3.05
CA ASP A 56 6.88 -25.40 1.74
C ASP A 56 6.11 -24.08 1.86
N VAL A 57 5.26 -23.96 2.88
CA VAL A 57 4.52 -22.72 3.17
C VAL A 57 5.45 -21.58 3.57
N ALA A 58 6.50 -21.86 4.35
CA ALA A 58 7.50 -20.84 4.69
C ALA A 58 8.26 -20.36 3.44
N ALA A 59 8.66 -21.28 2.57
CA ALA A 59 9.30 -20.97 1.31
C ALA A 59 8.39 -20.16 0.38
N PHE A 60 7.10 -20.50 0.31
CA PHE A 60 6.10 -19.72 -0.44
C PHE A 60 6.04 -18.26 0.02
N PHE A 61 6.10 -18.03 1.32
CA PHE A 61 6.11 -16.68 1.89
C PHE A 61 7.49 -16.00 1.85
N GLY A 62 8.55 -16.71 1.45
CA GLY A 62 9.92 -16.19 1.46
C GLY A 62 10.46 -15.91 2.87
N ILE A 63 10.04 -16.70 3.86
CA ILE A 63 10.42 -16.55 5.27
C ILE A 63 10.92 -17.87 5.85
N ASP A 64 11.54 -17.81 7.04
CA ASP A 64 11.82 -19.01 7.83
C ASP A 64 10.54 -19.62 8.42
N SER A 65 10.58 -20.89 8.82
CA SER A 65 9.43 -21.59 9.41
C SER A 65 9.09 -21.13 10.84
N GLY A 66 10.03 -20.50 11.56
CA GLY A 66 9.85 -20.05 12.96
C GLY A 66 8.65 -19.12 13.20
N PRO A 67 8.47 -18.06 12.38
CA PRO A 67 7.25 -17.24 12.40
C PRO A 67 5.96 -18.04 12.26
N LEU A 68 5.88 -18.98 11.32
CA LEU A 68 4.68 -19.81 11.12
C LEU A 68 4.42 -20.71 12.32
N THR A 69 5.45 -21.35 12.88
CA THR A 69 5.34 -22.14 14.12
C THR A 69 4.80 -21.30 15.27
N THR A 70 5.24 -20.04 15.37
CA THR A 70 4.76 -19.11 16.41
C THR A 70 3.30 -18.73 16.20
N LEU A 71 2.88 -18.49 14.95
CA LEU A 71 1.49 -18.20 14.60
C LEU A 71 0.57 -19.38 14.92
N VAL A 72 0.95 -20.59 14.50
CA VAL A 72 0.19 -21.82 14.79
C VAL A 72 0.06 -22.04 16.30
N ARG A 73 1.13 -21.83 17.08
CA ARG A 73 1.06 -21.94 18.55
C ARG A 73 0.11 -20.91 19.17
N ARG A 74 0.08 -19.68 18.64
CA ARG A 74 -0.72 -18.57 19.19
C ARG A 74 -2.18 -18.59 18.76
N PHE A 75 -2.46 -19.02 17.53
CA PHE A 75 -3.77 -18.97 16.89
C PHE A 75 -4.24 -20.35 16.42
N GLY A 76 -3.76 -21.42 17.06
CA GLY A 76 -3.97 -22.79 16.60
C GLY A 76 -5.43 -23.19 16.41
N ASP A 77 -6.35 -22.60 17.18
CA ASP A 77 -7.79 -22.82 16.98
C ASP A 77 -8.30 -22.26 15.66
N GLU A 78 -7.85 -21.06 15.25
CA GLU A 78 -8.19 -20.49 13.93
C GLU A 78 -7.60 -21.33 12.80
N PHE A 79 -6.35 -21.77 12.93
CA PHE A 79 -5.71 -22.62 11.91
C PHE A 79 -6.40 -23.98 11.77
N ARG A 80 -6.79 -24.62 12.88
CA ARG A 80 -7.52 -25.90 12.86
C ARG A 80 -8.91 -25.76 12.23
N GLU A 81 -9.61 -24.64 12.49
CA GLU A 81 -10.90 -24.32 11.84
C GLU A 81 -10.76 -24.22 10.32
N ASP A 82 -9.61 -23.72 9.84
CA ASP A 82 -9.30 -23.60 8.42
C ASP A 82 -8.66 -24.86 7.82
N GLY A 83 -8.58 -25.97 8.57
CA GLY A 83 -8.13 -27.26 8.05
C GLY A 83 -6.64 -27.56 8.19
N TRP A 84 -5.86 -26.69 8.86
CA TRP A 84 -4.50 -27.06 9.27
C TRP A 84 -4.53 -28.24 10.25
N GLN A 85 -3.69 -29.25 10.00
CA GLN A 85 -3.60 -30.44 10.85
C GLN A 85 -2.14 -30.76 11.19
N PRO A 86 -1.80 -30.93 12.47
CA PRO A 86 -0.51 -31.50 12.84
C PRO A 86 -0.55 -33.01 12.55
N ILE A 87 0.19 -33.48 11.54
CA ILE A 87 0.25 -34.91 11.19
C ILE A 87 1.06 -35.67 12.26
N HIS A 88 2.10 -35.05 12.81
CA HIS A 88 2.83 -35.57 13.96
C HIS A 88 2.96 -34.53 15.07
N PRO A 89 2.11 -34.57 16.12
CA PRO A 89 2.13 -33.58 17.19
C PRO A 89 3.48 -33.53 17.93
N ASP A 90 4.24 -34.63 17.95
CA ASP A 90 5.55 -34.74 18.60
C ASP A 90 6.73 -34.38 17.68
N LYS A 91 6.50 -34.13 16.38
CA LYS A 91 7.53 -33.78 15.40
C LYS A 91 7.15 -32.51 14.62
N PRO A 92 7.72 -31.36 15.00
CA PRO A 92 7.54 -30.12 14.25
C PRO A 92 7.98 -30.32 12.79
N GLY A 93 7.13 -29.94 11.83
CA GLY A 93 7.45 -30.03 10.39
C GLY A 93 6.62 -31.02 9.60
N CYS A 94 5.87 -31.90 10.26
CA CYS A 94 4.92 -32.81 9.63
C CYS A 94 3.50 -32.28 9.85
N ASP A 95 3.15 -31.22 9.14
CA ASP A 95 1.82 -30.62 9.20
C ASP A 95 1.20 -30.61 7.81
N LEU A 96 -0.12 -30.73 7.74
CA LEU A 96 -0.89 -30.53 6.53
C LEU A 96 -1.42 -29.09 6.52
N TRP A 97 -1.09 -28.35 5.47
CA TRP A 97 -1.60 -27.01 5.24
C TRP A 97 -2.62 -27.02 4.09
N THR A 98 -3.78 -26.43 4.34
CA THR A 98 -4.81 -26.12 3.35
C THR A 98 -4.60 -24.72 2.79
N ASP A 99 -5.24 -24.41 1.67
CA ASP A 99 -5.26 -23.07 1.07
C ASP A 99 -5.84 -22.04 2.06
N GLU A 100 -6.91 -22.40 2.77
CA GLU A 100 -7.49 -21.58 3.83
C GLU A 100 -6.49 -21.30 4.96
N ALA A 101 -5.76 -22.32 5.43
CA ALA A 101 -4.73 -22.16 6.45
C ALA A 101 -3.56 -21.28 5.96
N MET A 102 -3.20 -21.37 4.68
CA MET A 102 -2.20 -20.48 4.08
C MET A 102 -2.69 -19.02 4.06
N LEU A 103 -3.95 -18.77 3.68
CA LEU A 103 -4.54 -17.43 3.74
C LEU A 103 -4.61 -16.91 5.19
N ARG A 104 -4.91 -17.76 6.17
CA ARG A 104 -4.85 -17.41 7.60
C ARG A 104 -3.46 -16.95 8.00
N ALA A 105 -2.42 -17.66 7.57
CA ALA A 105 -1.04 -17.25 7.81
C ALA A 105 -0.74 -15.88 7.18
N ALA A 106 -1.14 -15.66 5.92
CA ALA A 106 -0.94 -14.38 5.24
C ALA A 106 -1.61 -13.21 5.99
N LEU A 107 -2.82 -13.41 6.53
CA LEU A 107 -3.53 -12.39 7.31
C LEU A 107 -2.85 -12.10 8.66
N LEU A 108 -2.15 -13.07 9.25
CA LEU A 108 -1.57 -12.96 10.59
C LEU A 108 -0.09 -12.56 10.61
N LEU A 109 0.66 -12.73 9.52
CA LEU A 109 2.10 -12.43 9.46
C LEU A 109 2.46 -10.96 9.76
N ASP A 110 1.52 -10.00 9.59
CA ASP A 110 1.74 -8.57 9.88
C ASP A 110 1.40 -8.16 11.33
N THR A 111 0.85 -9.07 12.14
CA THR A 111 0.29 -8.73 13.46
C THR A 111 1.35 -8.59 14.58
N GLY A 112 2.59 -8.21 14.24
CA GLY A 112 3.69 -8.01 15.20
C GLY A 112 4.33 -9.28 15.73
N VAL A 113 4.03 -10.44 15.14
CA VAL A 113 4.55 -11.77 15.51
C VAL A 113 5.35 -12.41 14.36
N GLY A 114 5.27 -11.84 13.16
CA GLY A 114 5.78 -12.46 11.94
C GLY A 114 6.93 -11.72 11.29
N ALA A 115 7.64 -12.44 10.43
CA ALA A 115 8.57 -11.86 9.47
C ALA A 115 7.78 -11.13 8.37
N LYS A 116 8.39 -10.09 7.78
CA LYS A 116 7.83 -9.42 6.61
C LYS A 116 7.84 -10.39 5.43
N SER A 117 6.70 -10.55 4.77
CA SER A 117 6.55 -11.38 3.58
C SER A 117 5.82 -10.56 2.51
N GLU A 118 6.47 -10.37 1.37
CA GLU A 118 5.88 -9.68 0.21
C GLU A 118 4.66 -10.42 -0.32
N VAL A 119 4.72 -11.76 -0.37
CA VAL A 119 3.61 -12.61 -0.79
C VAL A 119 2.42 -12.47 0.17
N ALA A 120 2.66 -12.38 1.48
CA ALA A 120 1.59 -12.12 2.44
C ALA A 120 0.97 -10.72 2.24
N GLU A 121 1.76 -9.70 1.90
CA GLU A 121 1.25 -8.37 1.55
C GLU A 121 0.38 -8.40 0.28
N GLN A 122 0.82 -9.12 -0.76
CA GLN A 122 0.07 -9.32 -1.99
C GLN A 122 -1.28 -9.99 -1.69
N ILE A 123 -1.29 -11.11 -0.95
CA ILE A 123 -2.52 -11.79 -0.55
C ILE A 123 -3.46 -10.83 0.19
N ARG A 124 -2.96 -10.07 1.17
CA ARG A 124 -3.78 -9.10 1.91
C ARG A 124 -4.35 -8.01 0.99
N TYR A 125 -3.59 -7.56 -0.01
CA TYR A 125 -4.06 -6.59 -0.99
C TYR A 125 -5.21 -7.15 -1.84
N HIS A 126 -5.07 -8.36 -2.39
CA HIS A 126 -6.12 -9.03 -3.16
C HIS A 126 -7.38 -9.35 -2.32
N LEU A 127 -7.19 -9.61 -1.02
CA LEU A 127 -8.27 -9.76 -0.04
C LEU A 127 -8.92 -8.42 0.37
N GLY A 128 -8.40 -7.28 -0.08
CA GLY A 128 -8.94 -5.95 0.22
C GLY A 128 -8.70 -5.46 1.65
N CYS A 129 -7.76 -6.08 2.37
CA CYS A 129 -7.41 -5.72 3.75
C CYS A 129 -5.97 -5.21 3.90
N GLY A 130 -5.16 -5.30 2.85
CA GLY A 130 -3.78 -4.80 2.79
C GLY A 130 -3.63 -3.59 1.87
N ARG A 131 -2.42 -3.00 1.90
CA ARG A 131 -2.02 -1.95 0.94
C ARG A 131 -1.38 -2.61 -0.28
N LEU A 132 -1.39 -1.90 -1.41
CA LEU A 132 -0.66 -2.35 -2.61
C LEU A 132 0.82 -2.55 -2.23
N PRO A 133 1.38 -3.76 -2.43
CA PRO A 133 2.78 -4.04 -2.12
C PRO A 133 3.70 -3.15 -2.93
N LEU A 134 4.77 -2.66 -2.30
CA LEU A 134 5.76 -1.82 -2.95
C LEU A 134 7.04 -2.63 -3.15
N ALA A 135 7.39 -2.88 -4.42
CA ALA A 135 8.67 -3.46 -4.79
C ALA A 135 9.64 -2.36 -5.23
N PHE A 136 10.86 -2.40 -4.69
CA PHE A 136 11.95 -1.52 -5.09
C PHE A 136 13.00 -2.33 -5.86
N SER A 137 13.57 -1.75 -6.91
CA SER A 137 14.54 -2.41 -7.78
C SER A 137 15.70 -1.47 -8.07
N ILE A 138 16.91 -2.04 -8.14
CA ILE A 138 18.15 -1.38 -8.55
C ILE A 138 18.68 -1.94 -9.89
N SER A 139 17.81 -2.59 -10.67
CA SER A 139 18.17 -3.10 -12.00
C SER A 139 18.53 -1.97 -12.97
N ASP A 140 19.38 -2.23 -13.95
CA ASP A 140 19.82 -1.24 -14.94
C ASP A 140 18.65 -0.59 -15.70
N SER A 141 17.63 -1.39 -16.05
CA SER A 141 16.41 -0.89 -16.70
C SER A 141 15.65 0.08 -15.81
N ARG A 142 15.56 -0.22 -14.50
CA ARG A 142 14.94 0.65 -13.51
C ARG A 142 15.78 1.92 -13.28
N LEU A 143 17.10 1.81 -13.21
CA LEU A 143 18.00 2.96 -13.08
C LEU A 143 17.86 3.90 -14.28
N ALA A 144 17.83 3.38 -15.50
CA ALA A 144 17.60 4.18 -16.71
C ALA A 144 16.23 4.88 -16.71
N GLN A 145 15.18 4.21 -16.20
CA GLN A 145 13.87 4.83 -16.01
C GLN A 145 13.92 5.97 -14.98
N CYS A 146 14.57 5.75 -13.84
CA CYS A 146 14.76 6.77 -12.80
C CYS A 146 15.59 7.96 -13.31
N ALA A 147 16.61 7.73 -14.15
CA ALA A 147 17.39 8.80 -14.77
C ALA A 147 16.53 9.71 -15.66
N ARG A 148 15.67 9.13 -16.52
CA ARG A 148 14.71 9.92 -17.32
C ARG A 148 13.71 10.70 -16.46
N LEU A 149 13.24 10.09 -15.37
CA LEU A 149 12.37 10.78 -14.41
C LEU A 149 13.09 11.94 -13.72
N TYR A 150 14.36 11.77 -13.39
CA TYR A 150 15.20 12.81 -12.80
C TYR A 150 15.47 13.96 -13.77
N GLU A 151 15.82 13.67 -15.03
CA GLU A 151 15.93 14.67 -16.09
C GLU A 151 14.62 15.46 -16.26
N LYS A 152 13.48 14.76 -16.33
CA LYS A 152 12.16 15.41 -16.39
C LYS A 152 11.89 16.29 -15.16
N ALA A 153 12.32 15.86 -13.97
CA ALA A 153 12.19 16.66 -12.76
C ALA A 153 13.04 17.94 -12.84
N GLN A 154 14.27 17.86 -13.36
CA GLN A 154 15.11 19.04 -13.60
C GLN A 154 14.48 19.99 -14.61
N THR A 155 13.90 19.47 -15.70
CA THR A 155 13.16 20.29 -16.68
C THR A 155 12.02 21.03 -16.00
N VAL A 156 11.16 20.35 -15.23
CA VAL A 156 10.06 21.00 -14.51
C VAL A 156 10.54 22.07 -13.52
N VAL A 157 11.65 21.84 -12.81
CA VAL A 157 12.26 22.87 -11.95
C VAL A 157 12.72 24.07 -12.79
N GLY A 158 13.39 23.82 -13.90
CA GLY A 158 13.82 24.84 -14.86
C GLY A 158 12.64 25.65 -15.40
N ASP A 159 11.57 24.99 -15.81
CA ASP A 159 10.38 25.62 -16.40
C ASP A 159 9.64 26.49 -15.38
N VAL A 160 9.55 26.03 -14.11
CA VAL A 160 8.97 26.82 -13.00
C VAL A 160 9.78 28.08 -12.73
N HIS A 161 11.10 28.00 -12.78
CA HIS A 161 11.99 29.13 -12.53
C HIS A 161 12.29 29.98 -13.77
N GLY A 162 11.95 29.49 -14.96
CA GLY A 162 12.22 30.12 -16.25
C GLY A 162 11.04 30.95 -16.78
N ASP A 163 11.03 31.14 -18.10
CA ASP A 163 10.05 31.99 -18.79
C ASP A 163 8.74 31.27 -19.12
N GLN A 164 8.64 29.96 -18.87
CA GLN A 164 7.40 29.23 -19.15
C GLN A 164 6.29 29.63 -18.18
N GLY A 165 5.11 29.91 -18.76
CA GLY A 165 3.94 30.27 -17.97
C GLY A 165 3.40 29.07 -17.17
N PRO A 166 2.88 29.27 -15.95
CA PRO A 166 2.35 28.18 -15.13
C PRO A 166 1.33 27.29 -15.86
N ALA A 167 0.51 27.87 -16.74
CA ALA A 167 -0.50 27.14 -17.51
C ALA A 167 0.07 26.15 -18.54
N GLU A 168 1.30 26.32 -19.00
CA GLU A 168 1.99 25.36 -19.89
C GLU A 168 2.46 24.15 -19.09
N ILE A 169 3.16 24.40 -17.99
CA ILE A 169 3.62 23.38 -17.03
C ILE A 169 2.44 22.50 -16.59
N TRP A 170 1.29 23.11 -16.29
CA TRP A 170 0.09 22.36 -15.89
C TRP A 170 -0.50 21.46 -16.97
N ARG A 171 -0.38 21.83 -18.24
CA ARG A 171 -0.87 21.00 -19.34
C ARG A 171 0.04 19.78 -19.52
N ASP A 172 1.35 20.01 -19.50
CA ASP A 172 2.34 18.94 -19.64
C ASP A 172 2.26 17.92 -18.49
N LEU A 173 1.98 18.38 -17.27
CA LEU A 173 1.73 17.50 -16.12
C LEU A 173 0.39 16.76 -16.21
N GLN A 174 -0.65 17.35 -16.84
CA GLN A 174 -1.93 16.66 -17.04
C GLN A 174 -1.85 15.52 -18.03
N ASP A 175 -0.97 15.63 -19.02
CA ASP A 175 -0.74 14.58 -20.03
C ASP A 175 0.20 13.46 -19.51
N THR A 176 0.80 13.65 -18.33
CA THR A 176 1.70 12.66 -17.72
C THR A 176 0.90 11.54 -17.03
N PRO A 177 1.24 10.24 -17.26
CA PRO A 177 0.59 9.13 -16.58
C PRO A 177 0.67 9.24 -15.04
N ARG A 178 -0.37 8.77 -14.34
CA ARG A 178 -0.48 8.94 -12.87
C ARG A 178 0.73 8.39 -12.10
N TYR A 179 1.19 7.19 -12.44
CA TYR A 179 2.33 6.58 -11.76
C TYR A 179 3.60 7.42 -11.98
N ASP A 180 3.82 7.90 -13.20
CA ASP A 180 4.95 8.76 -13.54
C ASP A 180 4.85 10.12 -12.85
N LEU A 181 3.64 10.66 -12.69
CA LEU A 181 3.40 11.89 -11.93
C LEU A 181 3.73 11.70 -10.44
N GLN A 182 3.33 10.57 -9.85
CA GLN A 182 3.68 10.23 -8.47
C GLN A 182 5.19 10.07 -8.30
N ALA A 183 5.85 9.35 -9.22
CA ALA A 183 7.29 9.19 -9.22
C ALA A 183 8.04 10.52 -9.40
N LEU A 184 7.53 11.40 -10.28
CA LEU A 184 8.04 12.74 -10.51
C LEU A 184 7.95 13.62 -9.26
N VAL A 185 6.84 13.57 -8.52
CA VAL A 185 6.69 14.29 -7.25
C VAL A 185 7.70 13.82 -6.21
N ILE A 186 7.94 12.50 -6.11
CA ILE A 186 8.97 11.96 -5.21
C ILE A 186 10.37 12.40 -5.64
N ALA A 187 10.67 12.38 -6.94
CA ALA A 187 11.94 12.88 -7.47
C ALA A 187 12.16 14.37 -7.19
N LEU A 188 11.14 15.20 -7.40
CA LEU A 188 11.16 16.63 -7.06
C LEU A 188 11.41 16.86 -5.57
N ALA A 189 10.70 16.13 -4.70
CA ALA A 189 10.90 16.24 -3.25
C ALA A 189 12.31 15.83 -2.82
N ALA A 190 12.87 14.76 -3.41
CA ALA A 190 14.22 14.28 -3.12
C ALA A 190 15.34 15.24 -3.56
N MET A 191 15.05 16.15 -4.50
CA MET A 191 15.99 17.20 -4.91
C MET A 191 16.00 18.41 -3.97
N VAL A 192 15.00 18.55 -3.10
CA VAL A 192 14.93 19.66 -2.14
C VAL A 192 15.76 19.30 -0.90
N PRO A 193 16.83 20.04 -0.57
CA PRO A 193 17.60 19.77 0.64
C PRO A 193 16.73 20.00 1.89
N ASP A 194 16.83 19.09 2.86
CA ASP A 194 16.03 19.11 4.11
C ASP A 194 16.23 20.36 4.98
N ASP A 195 17.32 21.12 4.77
CA ASP A 195 17.77 22.23 5.61
C ASP A 195 17.55 23.64 5.00
N GLN A 196 16.98 23.74 3.80
CA GLN A 196 16.86 25.00 3.10
C GLN A 196 15.61 25.80 3.52
N GLN A 197 15.83 26.93 4.21
CA GLN A 197 14.80 27.97 4.45
C GLN A 197 14.28 28.63 3.15
N GLY A 198 14.84 28.29 1.98
CA GLY A 198 14.59 28.91 0.68
C GLY A 198 13.35 28.45 -0.07
N VAL A 199 12.75 27.29 0.26
CA VAL A 199 11.63 26.70 -0.52
C VAL A 199 10.41 27.63 -0.57
N GLY A 200 10.16 28.37 0.51
CA GLY A 200 9.05 29.33 0.57
C GLY A 200 9.34 30.69 -0.07
N ARG A 201 10.61 31.01 -0.37
CA ARG A 201 11.03 32.34 -0.82
C ARG A 201 10.51 32.65 -2.22
N TYR A 202 10.68 31.73 -3.17
CA TYR A 202 10.18 31.89 -4.53
C TYR A 202 8.65 32.07 -4.56
N LEU A 203 7.90 31.29 -3.77
CA LEU A 203 6.45 31.43 -3.67
C LEU A 203 6.02 32.80 -3.10
N CYS A 204 6.80 33.37 -2.17
CA CYS A 204 6.60 34.74 -1.72
C CYS A 204 6.92 35.75 -2.83
N GLU A 205 8.02 35.59 -3.57
CA GLU A 205 8.43 36.50 -4.65
C GLU A 205 7.36 36.55 -5.77
N VAL A 206 6.87 35.40 -6.25
CA VAL A 206 5.85 35.31 -7.30
C VAL A 206 4.51 35.92 -6.89
N SER A 207 4.20 35.93 -5.59
CA SER A 207 2.95 36.51 -5.07
C SER A 207 3.06 37.96 -4.59
N THR A 208 4.27 38.54 -4.64
CA THR A 208 4.51 39.92 -4.19
C THR A 208 3.87 40.91 -5.15
N ARG A 209 3.17 41.91 -4.61
CA ARG A 209 2.53 42.99 -5.37
C ARG A 209 2.86 44.34 -4.74
N PRO A 210 2.79 45.46 -5.49
CA PRO A 210 2.97 46.78 -4.90
C PRO A 210 2.04 46.99 -3.70
N GLY A 211 2.62 47.30 -2.54
CA GLY A 211 1.89 47.52 -1.28
C GLY A 211 1.39 46.27 -0.56
N GLN A 212 1.73 45.06 -1.02
CA GLN A 212 1.37 43.81 -0.33
C GLN A 212 2.55 42.83 -0.27
N PRO A 213 2.96 42.36 0.93
CA PRO A 213 4.00 41.35 1.04
C PRO A 213 3.55 40.03 0.42
N GLY A 214 4.50 39.31 -0.18
CA GLY A 214 4.30 37.97 -0.71
C GLY A 214 3.92 36.96 0.37
N SER A 215 3.17 35.92 -0.02
CA SER A 215 2.79 34.81 0.84
C SER A 215 2.93 33.49 0.09
N ARG A 216 3.38 32.44 0.79
CA ARG A 216 3.58 31.11 0.20
C ARG A 216 2.27 30.55 -0.36
N GLU A 217 1.19 30.75 0.37
CA GLU A 217 -0.16 30.30 0.01
C GLU A 217 -0.66 31.01 -1.24
N ARG A 218 -0.40 32.32 -1.36
CA ARG A 218 -0.74 33.09 -2.58
C ARG A 218 0.12 32.66 -3.76
N GLY A 219 1.40 32.41 -3.55
CA GLY A 219 2.29 31.86 -4.58
C GLY A 219 1.76 30.53 -5.10
N LEU A 220 1.42 29.60 -4.19
CA LEU A 220 0.83 28.32 -4.55
C LEU A 220 -0.51 28.48 -5.27
N ALA A 221 -1.35 29.44 -4.87
CA ALA A 221 -2.62 29.69 -5.54
C ALA A 221 -2.47 30.22 -6.98
N LEU A 222 -1.36 30.91 -7.28
CA LEU A 222 -1.01 31.33 -8.65
C LEU A 222 -0.42 30.17 -9.47
N MET A 223 0.17 29.20 -8.78
CA MET A 223 0.79 28.02 -9.38
C MET A 223 -0.12 26.79 -9.40
N ILE A 224 -1.34 26.78 -8.85
CA ILE A 224 -2.23 25.61 -8.85
C ILE A 224 -3.60 25.99 -9.42
N PRO A 225 -3.97 25.54 -10.63
CA PRO A 225 -5.23 25.88 -11.25
C PRO A 225 -6.40 25.24 -10.48
N ARG A 226 -7.50 25.99 -10.38
CA ARG A 226 -8.73 25.47 -9.79
C ARG A 226 -9.34 24.41 -10.71
N ARG A 227 -9.87 23.34 -10.11
CA ARG A 227 -10.65 22.34 -10.85
C ARG A 227 -11.85 23.00 -11.54
N THR A 228 -11.96 22.83 -12.85
CA THR A 228 -13.06 23.36 -13.64
C THR A 228 -14.36 22.59 -13.34
N LYS A 229 -15.51 23.25 -13.53
CA LYS A 229 -16.85 22.63 -13.34
C LYS A 229 -17.10 21.46 -14.31
N LEU A 230 -16.35 21.38 -15.41
CA LEU A 230 -16.41 20.30 -16.39
C LEU A 230 -15.93 18.96 -15.80
N LEU A 231 -14.87 18.98 -14.99
CA LEU A 231 -14.39 17.81 -14.24
C LEU A 231 -15.41 17.29 -13.20
N LYS A 232 -16.26 18.17 -12.65
CA LYS A 232 -17.30 17.78 -11.68
C LYS A 232 -18.47 17.02 -12.30
N ARG A 233 -18.81 17.26 -13.58
CA ARG A 233 -19.96 16.62 -14.24
C ARG A 233 -19.73 15.13 -14.54
N ARG A 234 -18.47 14.68 -14.65
CA ARG A 234 -18.15 13.25 -14.82
C ARG A 234 -18.41 12.40 -13.57
N ARG A 235 -18.51 13.01 -12.38
CA ARG A 235 -18.70 12.32 -11.09
C ARG A 235 -20.16 12.20 -10.65
N GLY A 236 -21.09 12.82 -11.39
CA GLY A 236 -22.48 12.98 -10.99
C GLY A 236 -23.45 12.05 -11.73
N ARG A 237 -23.21 10.74 -11.73
CA ARG A 237 -24.23 9.70 -11.96
C ARG A 237 -23.64 8.31 -11.65
N GLY A 238 -23.93 7.82 -10.44
CA GLY A 238 -23.85 6.40 -10.08
C GLY A 238 -22.44 5.79 -9.92
N VAL A 239 -22.05 5.56 -8.67
CA VAL A 239 -21.03 4.58 -8.22
C VAL A 239 -19.64 4.72 -8.85
N GLU A 240 -18.71 5.38 -8.14
CA GLU A 240 -17.28 5.23 -8.41
C GLU A 240 -16.77 3.90 -7.81
N PRO A 241 -15.83 3.21 -8.48
CA PRO A 241 -14.52 2.98 -7.91
C PRO A 241 -13.60 4.12 -8.33
N GLU A 242 -12.62 4.47 -7.52
CA GLU A 242 -11.62 5.55 -7.69
C GLU A 242 -10.78 5.50 -8.99
N ALA A 243 -11.15 4.64 -9.95
CA ALA A 243 -10.55 4.41 -11.26
C ALA A 243 -11.06 5.34 -12.37
N CYS A 244 -11.79 6.42 -12.07
CA CYS A 244 -12.22 7.41 -13.07
C CYS A 244 -11.67 8.81 -12.80
N GLN A 245 -10.37 8.89 -12.51
CA GLN A 245 -9.57 10.05 -12.91
C GLN A 245 -9.20 9.85 -14.39
N PRO A 246 -9.00 10.90 -15.21
CA PRO A 246 -8.37 10.70 -16.51
C PRO A 246 -7.04 9.98 -16.26
N GLY A 247 -6.90 8.75 -16.75
CA GLY A 247 -5.76 7.87 -16.45
C GLY A 247 -6.03 6.71 -15.45
N GLY A 248 -7.28 6.40 -15.11
CA GLY A 248 -7.59 5.19 -14.35
C GLY A 248 -7.47 3.93 -15.22
N PHE A 249 -6.44 3.13 -14.94
CA PHE A 249 -6.30 1.79 -15.51
C PHE A 249 -7.44 0.89 -15.01
N ALA A 250 -8.36 0.54 -15.92
CA ALA A 250 -9.00 -0.75 -15.87
C ALA A 250 -8.01 -1.74 -16.51
N ALA A 251 -7.27 -2.48 -15.69
CA ALA A 251 -6.56 -3.64 -16.18
C ALA A 251 -7.58 -4.74 -16.48
N THR A 252 -8.18 -4.71 -17.67
CA THR A 252 -8.76 -5.90 -18.26
C THR A 252 -7.62 -6.84 -18.61
N ALA A 253 -7.59 -8.00 -17.96
CA ALA A 253 -6.79 -9.13 -18.39
C ALA A 253 -7.04 -9.43 -19.88
N GLN A 254 -5.96 -9.60 -20.65
CA GLN A 254 -6.03 -10.15 -22.00
C GLN A 254 -5.14 -11.40 -22.08
N ARG A 255 -5.85 -12.53 -22.24
CA ARG A 255 -5.54 -13.83 -22.87
C ARG A 255 -4.13 -14.38 -22.79
#